data_AF-A0A5R2NAA4-F1
#
_entry.id   AF-A0A5R2NAA4-F1
#
_cell.length_a   1.000
_cell.length_b   1.000
_cell.length_c   1.000
_cell.angle_alpha   90.00
_cell.angle_beta   90.00
_cell.angle_gamma   90.00
#
_symmetry.space_group_name_H-M   'P 1'
#
loop_
_entity.id
_entity.type
_entity.pdbx_description
1 polymer ?
#
loop_
_entity_poly.entity_id
_entity_poly.type
_entity_poly.pdbx_seq_one_letter_code
_entity_poly.pdbx_strand_id
1 'polypeptide(L)'
;MAEPATGAIDAALLDPAESDERTEPAWGAVVSLALGVFGLVTAEFLPASLLTPMARDLGVSEGVAGQAVTATAIVGAIAAPTMAIITRRMDRRLVMWMLTAFLILSNLLATFASSLPMLLLARVVLGVALGGFWAMSAAMALRLVPMRLMPRAMSIILTGVSLATVTAAPVGAYVGDIWGWRTAFMIATIVGALALLVQLATIPKLPPVGVASFRTLLEVLERPSIRVALLVVLLVASGHFAGFTYVRPFLEKVPVLNIETIS
;
A
#
# COMPACT_ATOMS: atom_id res chain seq x y z
N MET A 1 22.48 -55.91 36.56
CA MET A 1 23.58 -54.96 36.81
C MET A 1 24.13 -54.60 35.44
N ALA A 2 23.42 -53.78 34.66
CA ALA A 2 23.27 -52.32 34.71
C ALA A 2 24.00 -51.76 33.47
N GLU A 3 23.24 -51.65 32.38
CA GLU A 3 23.59 -50.97 31.14
C GLU A 3 23.46 -49.45 31.40
N PRO A 4 24.49 -48.62 31.26
CA PRO A 4 24.34 -47.20 31.46
C PRO A 4 23.96 -46.52 30.14
N ALA A 5 22.78 -45.92 30.20
CA ALA A 5 22.17 -44.93 29.33
C ALA A 5 23.12 -43.77 28.94
N THR A 6 23.86 -43.91 27.84
CA THR A 6 24.65 -42.80 27.26
C THR A 6 24.16 -42.40 25.85
N GLY A 7 23.08 -42.99 25.35
CA GLY A 7 22.54 -42.67 24.01
C GLY A 7 21.41 -41.63 23.97
N ALA A 8 20.85 -41.25 25.12
CA ALA A 8 19.59 -40.49 25.16
C ALA A 8 19.74 -38.98 25.44
N ILE A 9 20.94 -38.50 25.78
CA ILE A 9 21.15 -37.10 26.21
C ILE A 9 21.71 -36.23 25.07
N ASP A 10 22.35 -36.80 24.05
CA ASP A 10 22.93 -36.03 22.93
C ASP A 10 21.92 -35.63 21.84
N ALA A 11 20.71 -36.19 21.84
CA ALA A 11 19.68 -35.81 20.87
C ALA A 11 18.93 -34.50 21.24
N ALA A 12 19.08 -34.02 22.48
CA ALA A 12 18.40 -32.80 22.95
C ALA A 12 19.16 -31.50 22.65
N LEU A 13 20.31 -31.58 21.95
CA LEU A 13 21.10 -30.44 21.50
C LEU A 13 20.86 -30.09 20.02
N LEU A 14 19.84 -30.67 19.39
CA LEU A 14 19.41 -30.30 18.05
C LEU A 14 18.71 -28.92 18.08
N ASP A 15 19.49 -27.95 17.61
CA ASP A 15 19.11 -26.69 16.99
C ASP A 15 18.40 -25.61 17.85
N PRO A 16 19.13 -24.57 18.32
CA PRO A 16 18.52 -23.37 18.90
C PRO A 16 17.69 -22.54 17.90
N ALA A 17 17.67 -22.92 16.61
CA ALA A 17 17.08 -22.13 15.53
C ALA A 17 15.58 -22.38 15.28
N GLU A 18 14.94 -23.39 15.88
CA GLU A 18 13.55 -23.76 15.57
C GLU A 18 12.45 -22.99 16.34
N SER A 19 12.77 -21.93 17.09
CA SER A 19 11.87 -21.40 18.13
C SER A 19 10.93 -20.22 17.76
N ASP A 20 10.75 -19.82 16.50
CA ASP A 20 9.71 -18.80 16.15
C ASP A 20 9.08 -18.95 14.75
N GLU A 21 9.12 -20.15 14.14
CA GLU A 21 8.35 -20.37 12.91
C GLU A 21 6.92 -20.80 13.26
N ARG A 22 5.93 -20.00 12.85
CA ARG A 22 4.53 -20.35 13.09
C ARG A 22 4.21 -21.69 12.42
N THR A 23 3.80 -22.66 13.22
CA THR A 23 3.39 -23.99 12.76
C THR A 23 2.14 -23.90 11.86
N GLU A 24 1.22 -22.99 12.18
CA GLU A 24 -0.03 -22.77 11.44
C GLU A 24 -0.11 -21.38 10.78
N PRO A 25 -0.50 -21.31 9.49
CA PRO A 25 -0.65 -20.05 8.77
C PRO A 25 -1.91 -19.27 9.21
N ALA A 26 -1.75 -17.98 9.49
CA ALA A 26 -2.85 -17.06 9.78
C ALA A 26 -3.49 -16.53 8.49
N TRP A 27 -4.18 -17.39 7.72
CA TRP A 27 -4.74 -17.02 6.41
C TRP A 27 -5.74 -15.85 6.47
N GLY A 28 -6.53 -15.74 7.54
CA GLY A 28 -7.41 -14.58 7.74
C GLY A 28 -6.65 -13.26 7.75
N ALA A 29 -5.48 -13.24 8.39
CA ALA A 29 -4.62 -12.06 8.42
C ALA A 29 -4.02 -11.77 7.03
N VAL A 30 -3.61 -12.80 6.27
CA VAL A 30 -3.12 -12.63 4.89
C VAL A 30 -4.20 -12.04 3.98
N VAL A 31 -5.43 -12.53 4.06
CA VAL A 31 -6.57 -11.97 3.31
C VAL A 31 -6.87 -10.54 3.75
N SER A 32 -6.76 -10.23 5.04
CA SER A 32 -6.91 -8.86 5.55
C SER A 32 -5.87 -7.89 4.98
N LEU A 33 -4.63 -8.37 4.76
CA LEU A 33 -3.59 -7.58 4.12
C LEU A 33 -3.91 -7.38 2.63
N ALA A 34 -4.41 -8.41 1.94
CA ALA A 34 -4.85 -8.29 0.54
C ALA A 34 -5.98 -7.25 0.38
N LEU A 35 -6.96 -7.23 1.29
CA LEU A 35 -8.01 -6.20 1.32
C LEU A 35 -7.45 -4.80 1.58
N GLY A 36 -6.48 -4.68 2.50
CA GLY A 36 -5.80 -3.42 2.76
C GLY A 36 -5.02 -2.90 1.54
N VAL A 37 -4.30 -3.78 0.84
CA VAL A 37 -3.61 -3.48 -0.41
C VAL A 37 -4.59 -3.05 -1.50
N PHE A 38 -5.68 -3.79 -1.67
CA PHE A 38 -6.74 -3.43 -2.61
C PHE A 38 -7.25 -2.01 -2.34
N GLY A 39 -7.64 -1.69 -1.10
CA GLY A 39 -8.12 -0.36 -0.75
C GLY A 39 -7.09 0.76 -0.96
N LEU A 40 -5.82 0.53 -0.61
CA LEU A 40 -4.73 1.47 -0.82
C LEU A 40 -4.47 1.76 -2.30
N VAL A 41 -4.35 0.70 -3.11
CA VAL A 41 -4.10 0.82 -4.55
C VAL A 41 -5.31 1.42 -5.24
N THR A 42 -6.54 1.04 -4.88
CA THR A 42 -7.73 1.71 -5.43
C THR A 42 -7.68 3.22 -5.15
N ALA A 43 -7.44 3.64 -3.90
CA ALA A 43 -7.36 5.04 -3.52
C ALA A 43 -6.18 5.80 -4.15
N GLU A 44 -5.11 5.10 -4.54
CA GLU A 44 -3.98 5.64 -5.29
C GLU A 44 -4.36 5.99 -6.73
N PHE A 45 -5.11 5.12 -7.39
CA PHE A 45 -5.46 5.23 -8.81
C PHE A 45 -6.72 6.10 -9.07
N LEU A 46 -7.55 6.34 -8.06
CA LEU A 46 -8.76 7.16 -8.19
C LEU A 46 -8.51 8.55 -8.81
N PRO A 47 -7.51 9.36 -8.40
CA PRO A 47 -7.28 10.68 -9.00
C PRO A 47 -7.03 10.65 -10.50
N ALA A 48 -6.33 9.64 -11.03
CA ALA A 48 -6.11 9.51 -12.47
C ALA A 48 -7.42 9.21 -13.21
N SER A 49 -8.24 8.33 -12.65
CA SER A 49 -9.56 8.01 -13.21
C SER A 49 -10.57 9.14 -13.11
N LEU A 50 -10.41 10.06 -12.15
CA LEU A 50 -11.36 11.14 -11.84
C LEU A 50 -10.81 12.52 -12.16
N LEU A 51 -9.72 12.60 -12.94
CA LEU A 51 -8.94 13.83 -13.08
C LEU A 51 -9.78 15.00 -13.61
N THR A 52 -10.54 14.78 -14.70
CA THR A 52 -11.39 15.78 -15.33
C THR A 52 -12.49 16.30 -14.39
N PRO A 53 -13.34 15.45 -13.77
CA PRO A 53 -14.36 15.95 -12.84
C PRO A 53 -13.77 16.61 -11.59
N MET A 54 -12.63 16.15 -11.07
CA MET A 54 -11.94 16.80 -9.95
C MET A 54 -11.45 18.21 -10.33
N ALA A 55 -10.82 18.35 -11.50
CA ALA A 55 -10.32 19.64 -11.98
C ALA A 55 -11.45 20.65 -12.18
N ARG A 56 -12.55 20.22 -12.81
CA ARG A 56 -13.75 21.04 -13.05
C ARG A 56 -14.37 21.51 -11.74
N ASP A 57 -14.60 20.61 -10.80
CA ASP A 57 -15.28 20.91 -9.53
C ASP A 57 -14.44 21.79 -8.59
N LEU A 58 -13.12 21.63 -8.60
CA LEU A 58 -12.20 22.47 -7.82
C LEU A 58 -11.81 23.78 -8.53
N GLY A 59 -12.25 24.01 -9.77
CA GLY A 59 -11.96 25.21 -10.55
C GLY A 59 -10.48 25.35 -10.93
N VAL A 60 -9.76 24.25 -11.10
CA VAL A 60 -8.33 24.21 -11.44
C VAL A 60 -8.10 23.51 -12.78
N SER A 61 -6.91 23.69 -13.37
CA SER A 61 -6.55 22.91 -14.57
C SER A 61 -6.28 21.44 -14.21
N GLU A 62 -6.47 20.55 -15.18
CA GLU A 62 -6.14 19.12 -15.02
C GLU A 62 -4.68 18.89 -14.62
N GLY A 63 -3.75 19.69 -15.15
CA GLY A 63 -2.33 19.62 -14.77
C GLY A 63 -2.09 19.95 -13.29
N VAL A 64 -2.88 20.88 -12.74
CA VAL A 64 -2.85 21.22 -11.32
C VAL A 64 -3.53 20.14 -10.48
N ALA A 65 -4.67 19.60 -10.93
CA ALA A 65 -5.33 18.46 -10.27
C ALA A 65 -4.43 17.20 -10.24
N GLY A 66 -3.61 17.00 -11.27
CA GLY A 66 -2.65 15.89 -11.37
C GLY A 66 -1.60 15.88 -10.27
N GLN A 67 -1.38 17.02 -9.59
CA GLN A 67 -0.53 17.07 -8.39
C GLN A 67 -1.03 16.17 -7.26
N ALA A 68 -2.30 15.76 -7.28
CA ALA A 68 -2.81 14.74 -6.36
C ALA A 68 -2.05 13.41 -6.48
N VAL A 69 -1.72 12.99 -7.71
CA VAL A 69 -0.92 11.77 -7.96
C VAL A 69 0.52 12.01 -7.51
N THR A 70 1.11 13.13 -7.92
CA THR A 70 2.50 13.49 -7.57
C THR A 70 2.73 13.58 -6.06
N ALA A 71 1.84 14.25 -5.33
CA ALA A 71 1.94 14.38 -3.87
C ALA A 71 1.91 13.01 -3.18
N THR A 72 1.02 12.11 -3.63
CA THR A 72 0.96 10.73 -3.11
C THR A 72 2.29 10.00 -3.35
N ALA A 73 2.80 10.07 -4.57
CA ALA A 73 4.01 9.35 -4.99
C ALA A 73 5.26 9.83 -4.23
N ILE A 74 5.46 11.15 -4.11
CA ILE A 74 6.61 11.74 -3.39
C ILE A 74 6.57 11.33 -1.91
N VAL A 75 5.41 11.48 -1.27
CA VAL A 75 5.28 11.15 0.15
C VAL A 75 5.43 9.64 0.37
N GLY A 76 4.86 8.81 -0.51
CA GLY A 76 5.03 7.36 -0.47
C GLY A 76 6.50 6.93 -0.61
N ALA A 77 7.23 7.54 -1.55
CA ALA A 77 8.65 7.27 -1.75
C ALA A 77 9.51 7.62 -0.54
N ILE A 78 9.16 8.67 0.22
CA ILE A 78 9.83 9.04 1.47
C ILE A 78 9.38 8.14 2.63
N ALA A 79 8.08 7.84 2.71
CA ALA A 79 7.49 7.05 3.79
C ALA A 79 7.98 5.60 3.78
N ALA A 80 8.10 4.97 2.61
CA ALA A 80 8.50 3.56 2.51
C ALA A 80 9.84 3.22 3.22
N PRO A 81 10.97 3.90 2.94
CA PRO A 81 12.23 3.60 3.61
C PRO A 81 12.27 4.07 5.07
N THR A 82 11.47 5.08 5.45
CA THR A 82 11.49 5.65 6.81
C THR A 82 10.57 4.91 7.78
N MET A 83 9.50 4.27 7.29
CA MET A 83 8.47 3.65 8.13
C MET A 83 9.02 2.56 9.04
N ALA A 84 9.91 1.70 8.52
CA ALA A 84 10.51 0.61 9.29
C ALA A 84 11.31 1.12 10.51
N ILE A 85 11.89 2.31 10.41
CA ILE A 85 12.70 2.95 11.46
C ILE A 85 11.78 3.62 12.48
N ILE A 86 10.82 4.42 12.03
CA ILE A 86 9.88 5.15 12.90
C ILE A 86 9.06 4.17 13.74
N THR A 87 8.65 3.05 13.14
CA THR A 87 7.79 2.05 13.80
C THR A 87 8.56 0.92 14.47
N ARG A 88 9.90 0.99 14.56
CA ARG A 88 10.76 -0.13 15.00
C ARG A 88 10.42 -0.70 16.39
N ARG A 89 9.83 0.12 17.28
CA ARG A 89 9.45 -0.25 18.65
C ARG A 89 7.95 -0.55 18.80
N MET A 90 7.19 -0.51 17.71
CA MET A 90 5.75 -0.71 17.74
C MET A 90 5.39 -2.15 17.39
N ASP A 91 4.34 -2.68 18.03
CA ASP A 91 3.72 -3.94 17.62
C ASP A 91 3.26 -3.79 16.16
N ARG A 92 3.63 -4.75 15.31
CA ARG A 92 3.41 -4.65 13.87
C ARG A 92 1.93 -4.62 13.50
N ARG A 93 1.06 -5.21 14.33
CA ARG A 93 -0.39 -5.11 14.11
C ARG A 93 -0.89 -3.67 14.26
N LEU A 94 -0.37 -2.93 15.25
CA LEU A 94 -0.77 -1.54 15.50
C LEU A 94 -0.35 -0.66 14.34
N VAL A 95 0.85 -0.92 13.79
CA VAL A 95 1.32 -0.23 12.59
C VAL A 95 0.36 -0.47 11.42
N MET A 96 -0.06 -1.71 11.19
CA MET A 96 -1.02 -2.02 10.10
C MET A 96 -2.35 -1.31 10.31
N TRP A 97 -2.92 -1.38 11.51
CA TRP A 97 -4.17 -0.70 11.82
C TRP A 97 -4.09 0.81 11.64
N MET A 98 -2.99 1.45 12.06
CA MET A 98 -2.77 2.89 11.86
C MET A 98 -2.65 3.26 10.38
N LEU A 99 -1.92 2.47 9.59
CA LEU A 99 -1.76 2.75 8.15
C LEU A 99 -3.09 2.57 7.41
N THR A 100 -3.88 1.55 7.76
CA THR A 100 -5.23 1.38 7.21
C THR A 100 -6.19 2.46 7.73
N ALA A 101 -6.03 2.96 8.95
CA ALA A 101 -6.76 4.12 9.43
C ALA A 101 -6.38 5.41 8.66
N PHE A 102 -5.10 5.57 8.28
CA PHE A 102 -4.67 6.69 7.42
C PHE A 102 -5.23 6.59 6.00
N LEU A 103 -5.38 5.39 5.44
CA LEU A 103 -6.14 5.20 4.20
C LEU A 103 -7.57 5.74 4.34
N ILE A 104 -8.28 5.34 5.40
CA ILE A 104 -9.66 5.78 5.65
C ILE A 104 -9.72 7.30 5.82
N LEU A 105 -8.83 7.86 6.65
CA LEU A 105 -8.74 9.30 6.89
C LEU A 105 -8.45 10.07 5.60
N SER A 106 -7.53 9.59 4.78
CA SER A 106 -7.22 10.18 3.48
C SER A 106 -8.45 10.21 2.59
N ASN A 107 -9.16 9.10 2.45
CA ASN A 107 -10.35 9.03 1.60
C ASN A 107 -11.49 9.92 2.14
N LEU A 108 -11.67 10.03 3.46
CA LEU A 108 -12.61 10.98 4.06
C LEU A 108 -12.22 12.43 3.76
N LEU A 109 -10.95 12.80 3.94
CA LEU A 109 -10.45 14.14 3.62
C LEU A 109 -10.66 14.47 2.13
N ALA A 110 -10.42 13.51 1.23
CA ALA A 110 -10.67 13.67 -0.21
C ALA A 110 -12.17 13.82 -0.51
N THR A 111 -13.02 13.01 0.15
CA THR A 111 -14.48 13.07 0.00
C THR A 111 -15.02 14.45 0.37
N PHE A 112 -14.50 15.07 1.44
CA PHE A 112 -14.93 16.40 1.89
C PHE A 112 -14.06 17.54 1.36
N ALA A 113 -13.13 17.27 0.44
CA ALA A 113 -12.23 18.30 -0.06
C ALA A 113 -13.01 19.36 -0.86
N SER A 114 -12.96 20.60 -0.38
CA SER A 114 -13.54 21.78 -1.03
C SER A 114 -12.51 22.62 -1.78
N SER A 115 -11.23 22.25 -1.72
CA SER A 115 -10.13 22.96 -2.35
C SER A 115 -8.98 22.01 -2.67
N LEU A 116 -8.14 22.41 -3.64
CA LEU A 116 -6.96 21.63 -4.00
C LEU A 116 -5.99 21.40 -2.82
N PRO A 117 -5.66 22.39 -1.97
CA PRO A 117 -4.78 22.13 -0.82
C PRO A 117 -5.33 21.06 0.14
N MET A 118 -6.65 21.04 0.38
CA MET A 118 -7.29 20.00 1.20
C MET A 118 -7.19 18.62 0.55
N LEU A 119 -7.39 18.55 -0.77
CA LEU A 119 -7.18 17.32 -1.53
C LEU A 119 -5.71 16.88 -1.45
N LEU A 120 -4.75 17.79 -1.64
CA LEU A 120 -3.32 17.47 -1.52
C LEU A 120 -2.95 16.98 -0.12
N LEU A 121 -3.53 17.55 0.94
CA LEU A 121 -3.36 17.04 2.30
C LEU A 121 -3.89 15.60 2.42
N ALA A 122 -5.07 15.31 1.87
CA ALA A 122 -5.58 13.95 1.78
C ALA A 122 -4.56 13.01 1.10
N ARG A 123 -3.94 13.48 0.01
CA ARG A 123 -2.94 12.71 -0.75
C ARG A 123 -1.64 12.48 0.01
N VAL A 124 -1.18 13.45 0.78
CA VAL A 124 -0.05 13.29 1.70
C VAL A 124 -0.34 12.18 2.70
N VAL A 125 -1.53 12.19 3.32
CA VAL A 125 -1.94 11.13 4.26
C VAL A 125 -1.97 9.76 3.57
N LEU A 126 -2.48 9.66 2.33
CA LEU A 126 -2.41 8.39 1.59
C LEU A 126 -0.97 7.98 1.31
N GLY A 127 -0.10 8.90 0.91
CA GLY A 127 1.31 8.59 0.64
C GLY A 127 1.98 7.94 1.84
N VAL A 128 1.74 8.46 3.05
CA VAL A 128 2.23 7.85 4.30
C VAL A 128 1.68 6.45 4.49
N ALA A 129 0.36 6.27 4.31
CA ALA A 129 -0.30 4.98 4.43
C ALA A 129 0.28 3.95 3.44
N LEU A 130 0.37 4.33 2.15
CA LEU A 130 0.81 3.50 1.03
C LEU A 130 2.28 3.09 1.19
N GLY A 131 3.18 4.06 1.39
CA GLY A 131 4.60 3.78 1.55
C GLY A 131 4.87 2.94 2.80
N GLY A 132 4.19 3.26 3.90
CA GLY A 132 4.31 2.48 5.13
C GLY A 132 3.79 1.06 5.01
N PHE A 133 2.68 0.86 4.30
CA PHE A 133 2.10 -0.47 4.10
C PHE A 133 3.04 -1.33 3.25
N TRP A 134 3.54 -0.78 2.14
CA TRP A 134 4.53 -1.46 1.29
C TRP A 134 5.77 -1.91 2.05
N ALA A 135 6.34 -1.03 2.89
CA ALA A 135 7.51 -1.33 3.71
C ALA A 135 7.27 -2.50 4.68
N MET A 136 6.02 -2.70 5.10
CA MET A 136 5.64 -3.67 6.11
C MET A 136 5.04 -4.96 5.54
N SER A 137 4.48 -4.96 4.33
CA SER A 137 3.75 -6.11 3.75
C SER A 137 4.55 -7.41 3.75
N ALA A 138 5.79 -7.38 3.24
CA ALA A 138 6.64 -8.56 3.20
C ALA A 138 7.05 -9.02 4.61
N ALA A 139 7.40 -8.07 5.49
CA ALA A 139 7.75 -8.36 6.87
C ALA A 139 6.56 -8.95 7.66
N MET A 140 5.34 -8.50 7.37
CA MET A 140 4.12 -9.05 7.94
C MET A 140 3.85 -10.47 7.42
N ALA A 141 3.97 -10.70 6.11
CA ALA A 141 3.76 -12.02 5.52
C ALA A 141 4.68 -13.09 6.17
N LEU A 142 5.96 -12.77 6.36
CA LEU A 142 6.94 -13.64 7.03
C LEU A 142 6.55 -14.01 8.47
N ARG A 143 5.74 -13.19 9.15
CA ARG A 143 5.27 -13.44 10.52
C ARG A 143 3.87 -14.04 10.60
N LEU A 144 3.18 -14.16 9.46
CA LEU A 144 1.83 -14.69 9.39
C LEU A 144 1.78 -16.11 8.86
N VAL A 145 2.78 -16.52 8.07
CA VAL A 145 2.85 -17.87 7.50
C VAL A 145 4.26 -18.45 7.63
N PRO A 146 4.40 -19.78 7.73
CA PRO A 146 5.72 -20.43 7.63
C PRO A 146 6.37 -20.18 6.26
N MET A 147 7.70 -20.18 6.21
CA MET A 147 8.48 -19.72 5.04
C MET A 147 8.14 -20.47 3.76
N ARG A 148 7.84 -21.78 3.85
CA ARG A 148 7.40 -22.61 2.71
C ARG A 148 6.12 -22.10 2.04
N LEU A 149 5.29 -21.34 2.74
CA LEU A 149 4.03 -20.76 2.26
C LEU A 149 4.15 -19.27 1.90
N MET A 150 5.32 -18.66 2.09
CA MET A 150 5.55 -17.23 1.83
C MET A 150 5.20 -16.84 0.39
N PRO A 151 5.59 -17.59 -0.67
CA PRO A 151 5.19 -17.25 -2.04
C PRO A 151 3.67 -17.21 -2.21
N ARG A 152 2.94 -18.18 -1.63
CA ARG A 152 1.48 -18.25 -1.70
C ARG A 152 0.81 -17.08 -0.97
N ALA A 153 1.34 -16.70 0.20
CA ALA A 153 0.84 -15.53 0.92
C ALA A 153 1.05 -14.24 0.13
N MET A 154 2.24 -14.06 -0.47
CA MET A 154 2.51 -12.91 -1.33
C MET A 154 1.62 -12.90 -2.57
N SER A 155 1.34 -14.04 -3.21
CA SER A 155 0.39 -14.11 -4.33
C SER A 155 -1.00 -13.63 -3.93
N ILE A 156 -1.50 -14.00 -2.75
CA ILE A 156 -2.82 -13.54 -2.25
C ILE A 156 -2.79 -12.03 -1.99
N ILE A 157 -1.74 -11.51 -1.35
CA ILE A 157 -1.59 -10.07 -1.08
C ILE A 157 -1.55 -9.28 -2.40
N LEU A 158 -0.76 -9.74 -3.37
CA LEU A 158 -0.59 -9.10 -4.67
C LEU A 158 -1.84 -9.21 -5.55
N THR A 159 -2.70 -10.20 -5.33
CA THR A 159 -4.02 -10.26 -5.99
C THR A 159 -4.84 -9.00 -5.68
N GLY A 160 -4.69 -8.42 -4.49
CA GLY A 160 -5.30 -7.13 -4.14
C GLY A 160 -4.83 -5.99 -5.06
N VAL A 161 -3.55 -5.96 -5.43
CA VAL A 161 -3.02 -4.98 -6.40
C VAL A 161 -3.67 -5.19 -7.76
N SER A 162 -3.64 -6.44 -8.26
CA SER A 162 -4.18 -6.77 -9.58
C SER A 162 -5.67 -6.44 -9.70
N LEU A 163 -6.46 -6.75 -8.67
CA LEU A 163 -7.87 -6.41 -8.66
C LEU A 163 -8.07 -4.90 -8.66
N ALA A 164 -7.33 -4.18 -7.81
CA ALA A 164 -7.43 -2.72 -7.72
C ALA A 164 -7.05 -2.03 -9.03
N THR A 165 -5.96 -2.43 -9.69
CA THR A 165 -5.54 -1.79 -10.95
C THR A 165 -6.52 -2.00 -12.09
N VAL A 166 -7.21 -3.16 -12.12
CA VAL A 166 -8.24 -3.45 -13.13
C VAL A 166 -9.54 -2.73 -12.81
N THR A 167 -9.96 -2.65 -11.54
CA THR A 167 -11.28 -2.13 -11.19
C THR A 167 -11.30 -0.62 -10.90
N ALA A 168 -10.19 -0.02 -10.45
CA ALA A 168 -10.19 1.36 -9.96
C ALA A 168 -10.57 2.36 -11.05
N ALA A 169 -10.02 2.22 -12.27
CA ALA A 169 -10.30 3.16 -13.35
C ALA A 169 -11.76 3.08 -13.86
N PRO A 170 -12.30 1.90 -14.22
CA PRO A 170 -13.68 1.79 -14.71
C PRO A 170 -14.71 2.15 -13.63
N VAL A 171 -14.56 1.59 -12.42
CA VAL A 171 -15.49 1.87 -11.31
C VAL A 171 -15.41 3.33 -10.88
N GLY A 172 -14.19 3.88 -10.81
CA GLY A 172 -13.96 5.29 -10.48
C GLY A 172 -14.62 6.22 -11.50
N ALA A 173 -14.37 6.00 -12.79
CA ALA A 173 -14.96 6.81 -13.86
C ALA A 173 -16.50 6.72 -13.86
N TYR A 174 -17.06 5.52 -13.79
CA TYR A 174 -18.51 5.30 -13.78
C TYR A 174 -19.21 5.95 -12.58
N VAL A 175 -18.70 5.72 -11.36
CA VAL A 175 -19.25 6.36 -10.15
C VAL A 175 -19.07 7.87 -10.20
N GLY A 176 -17.91 8.33 -10.69
CA GLY A 176 -17.58 9.74 -10.81
C GLY A 176 -18.49 10.51 -11.76
N ASP A 177 -18.95 9.87 -12.83
CA ASP A 177 -19.85 10.45 -13.82
C ASP A 177 -21.29 10.61 -13.27
N ILE A 178 -21.81 9.57 -12.62
CA ILE A 178 -23.21 9.55 -12.16
C ILE A 178 -23.39 10.29 -10.82
N TRP A 179 -22.50 10.06 -9.86
CA TRP A 179 -22.64 10.55 -8.47
C TRP A 179 -21.53 11.50 -8.03
N GLY A 180 -20.65 11.90 -8.96
CA GLY A 180 -19.53 12.78 -8.67
C GLY A 180 -18.33 12.07 -8.05
N TRP A 181 -17.16 12.65 -8.25
CA TRP A 181 -15.87 12.07 -7.85
C TRP A 181 -15.73 11.85 -6.33
N ARG A 182 -16.43 12.65 -5.49
CA ARG A 182 -16.44 12.49 -4.03
C ARG A 182 -17.02 11.15 -3.59
N THR A 183 -18.02 10.65 -4.31
CA THR A 183 -18.68 9.37 -4.01
C THR A 183 -17.71 8.19 -4.20
N ALA A 184 -16.81 8.26 -5.18
CA ALA A 184 -15.78 7.24 -5.38
C ALA A 184 -14.81 7.15 -4.18
N PHE A 185 -14.39 8.29 -3.61
CA PHE A 185 -13.60 8.31 -2.38
C PHE A 185 -14.40 7.83 -1.16
N MET A 186 -15.70 8.09 -1.09
CA MET A 186 -16.57 7.54 -0.04
C MET A 186 -16.62 6.01 -0.12
N ILE A 187 -16.78 5.44 -1.32
CA ILE A 187 -16.74 3.98 -1.52
C ILE A 187 -15.38 3.41 -1.09
N ALA A 188 -14.28 4.06 -1.48
CA ALA A 188 -12.94 3.65 -1.06
C ALA A 188 -12.75 3.74 0.47
N THR A 189 -13.42 4.68 1.13
CA THR A 189 -13.46 4.77 2.60
C THR A 189 -14.14 3.54 3.20
N ILE A 190 -15.30 3.14 2.67
CA ILE A 190 -16.04 1.96 3.12
C ILE A 190 -15.18 0.69 2.94
N VAL A 191 -14.53 0.53 1.79
CA VAL A 191 -13.60 -0.57 1.54
C VAL A 191 -12.45 -0.57 2.56
N GLY A 192 -11.86 0.58 2.85
CA GLY A 192 -10.82 0.72 3.87
C GLY A 192 -11.32 0.37 5.28
N ALA A 193 -12.54 0.76 5.64
CA ALA A 193 -13.15 0.42 6.92
C ALA A 193 -13.39 -1.09 7.05
N LEU A 194 -13.90 -1.73 5.99
CA LEU A 194 -14.04 -3.19 5.95
C LEU A 194 -12.68 -3.89 6.09
N ALA A 195 -11.65 -3.42 5.39
CA ALA A 195 -10.30 -3.94 5.54
C ALA A 195 -9.81 -3.83 6.98
N LEU A 196 -9.99 -2.67 7.63
CA LEU A 196 -9.61 -2.46 9.03
C LEU A 196 -10.37 -3.39 9.98
N LEU A 197 -11.67 -3.59 9.79
CA LEU A 197 -12.47 -4.51 10.60
C LEU A 197 -11.96 -5.96 10.49
N VAL A 198 -11.66 -6.42 9.27
CA VAL A 198 -11.09 -7.75 9.05
C VAL A 198 -9.70 -7.85 9.69
N GLN A 199 -8.87 -6.81 9.59
CA GLN A 199 -7.55 -6.77 10.21
C GLN A 199 -7.62 -6.80 11.74
N LEU A 200 -8.58 -6.11 12.35
CA LEU A 200 -8.81 -6.10 13.80
C LEU A 200 -9.21 -7.50 14.30
N ALA A 201 -10.01 -8.22 13.52
CA ALA A 201 -10.45 -9.58 13.84
C ALA A 201 -9.38 -10.66 13.62
N THR A 202 -8.41 -10.43 12.72
CA THR A 202 -7.55 -11.52 12.20
C THR A 202 -6.06 -11.36 12.48
N ILE A 203 -5.53 -10.13 12.60
CA ILE A 203 -4.10 -9.92 12.83
C ILE A 203 -3.76 -10.19 14.31
N PRO A 204 -2.90 -11.18 14.59
CA PRO A 204 -2.48 -11.49 15.96
C PRO A 204 -1.46 -10.46 16.48
N LYS A 205 -1.16 -10.53 17.78
CA LYS A 205 -0.07 -9.76 18.40
C LYS A 205 1.25 -10.12 17.74
N LEU A 206 1.98 -9.11 17.26
CA LEU A 206 3.26 -9.27 16.58
C LEU A 206 4.29 -8.33 17.23
N PRO A 207 4.88 -8.74 18.36
CA PRO A 207 5.82 -7.91 19.13
C PRO A 207 6.96 -7.37 18.26
N PRO A 208 7.49 -6.17 18.55
CA PRO A 208 8.53 -5.57 17.74
C PRO A 208 9.79 -6.45 17.74
N VAL A 209 10.24 -6.85 16.55
CA VAL A 209 11.56 -7.45 16.33
C VAL A 209 12.40 -6.34 15.71
N GLY A 210 13.28 -5.73 16.51
CA GLY A 210 13.95 -4.47 16.15
C GLY A 210 15.34 -4.70 15.59
N VAL A 211 15.56 -4.32 14.33
CA VAL A 211 16.91 -4.25 13.70
C VAL A 211 17.08 -3.13 12.66
N ALA A 212 16.08 -2.27 12.41
CA ALA A 212 16.18 -1.23 11.38
C ALA A 212 16.93 0.02 11.87
N SER A 213 17.95 0.46 11.11
CA SER A 213 18.77 1.64 11.36
C SER A 213 18.78 2.60 10.17
N PHE A 214 18.65 3.90 10.44
CA PHE A 214 18.78 4.95 9.42
C PHE A 214 20.16 4.98 8.77
N ARG A 215 21.19 4.57 9.51
CA ARG A 215 22.56 4.51 9.02
C ARG A 215 22.71 3.53 7.85
N THR A 216 22.08 2.36 7.96
CA THR A 216 22.11 1.33 6.92
C THR A 216 21.45 1.81 5.63
N LEU A 217 20.38 2.63 5.72
CA LEU A 217 19.76 3.23 4.54
C LEU A 217 20.70 4.19 3.82
N LEU A 218 21.42 5.02 4.58
CA LEU A 218 22.41 5.97 4.03
C LEU A 218 23.59 5.23 3.38
N GLU A 219 24.14 4.20 4.05
CA GLU A 219 25.23 3.37 3.53
C GLU A 219 24.86 2.67 2.21
N VAL A 220 23.60 2.23 2.07
CA VAL A 220 23.09 1.67 0.81
C VAL A 220 23.07 2.73 -0.29
N LEU A 221 22.67 3.96 0.04
CA LEU A 221 22.65 5.07 -0.89
C LEU A 221 24.06 5.55 -1.29
N GLU A 222 25.12 5.22 -0.55
CA GLU A 222 26.50 5.52 -0.94
C GLU A 222 26.98 4.73 -2.17
N ARG A 223 26.33 3.60 -2.48
CA ARG A 223 26.69 2.76 -3.61
C ARG A 223 26.27 3.41 -4.95
N PRO A 224 27.21 3.73 -5.86
CA PRO A 224 26.88 4.41 -7.13
C PRO A 224 25.89 3.63 -8.00
N SER A 225 26.01 2.30 -8.04
CA SER A 225 25.10 1.42 -8.79
C SER A 225 23.65 1.52 -8.30
N ILE A 226 23.45 1.65 -6.99
CA ILE A 226 22.12 1.80 -6.38
C ILE A 226 21.54 3.17 -6.71
N ARG A 227 22.34 4.24 -6.68
CA ARG A 227 21.88 5.57 -7.10
C ARG A 227 21.41 5.58 -8.55
N VAL A 228 22.18 4.97 -9.45
CA VAL A 228 21.81 4.86 -10.87
C VAL A 228 20.53 4.03 -11.02
N ALA A 229 20.41 2.89 -10.34
CA ALA A 229 19.20 2.07 -10.39
C ALA A 229 17.96 2.84 -9.89
N LEU A 230 18.08 3.56 -8.76
CA LEU A 230 17.00 4.40 -8.23
C LEU A 230 16.62 5.53 -9.20
N LEU A 231 17.60 6.15 -9.86
CA LEU A 231 17.35 7.18 -10.87
C LEU A 231 16.61 6.60 -12.09
N VAL A 232 17.02 5.43 -12.57
CA VAL A 232 16.33 4.75 -13.69
C VAL A 232 14.89 4.43 -13.31
N VAL A 233 14.66 3.85 -12.11
CA VAL A 233 13.30 3.56 -11.61
C VAL A 233 12.49 4.84 -11.50
N LEU A 234 13.06 5.92 -10.96
CA LEU A 234 12.40 7.22 -10.86
C LEU A 234 11.98 7.74 -12.24
N LEU A 235 12.88 7.72 -13.23
CA LEU A 235 12.59 8.21 -14.58
C LEU A 235 11.53 7.35 -15.29
N VAL A 236 11.64 6.02 -15.22
CA VAL A 236 10.68 5.10 -15.84
C VAL A 236 9.30 5.22 -15.19
N ALA A 237 9.23 5.22 -13.86
CA ALA A 237 7.97 5.39 -13.14
C ALA A 237 7.35 6.76 -13.42
N SER A 238 8.15 7.83 -13.45
CA SER A 238 7.67 9.18 -13.75
C SER A 238 7.08 9.26 -15.17
N GLY A 239 7.76 8.69 -16.17
CA GLY A 239 7.26 8.65 -17.54
C GLY A 239 5.96 7.84 -17.65
N HIS A 240 5.90 6.67 -17.02
CA HIS A 240 4.70 5.84 -16.98
C HIS A 240 3.51 6.55 -16.34
N PHE A 241 3.68 7.10 -15.13
CA PHE A 241 2.61 7.77 -14.40
C PHE A 241 2.21 9.11 -15.03
N ALA A 242 3.11 9.82 -15.70
CA ALA A 242 2.75 11.01 -16.48
C ALA A 242 1.80 10.63 -17.62
N GLY A 243 2.13 9.60 -18.40
CA GLY A 243 1.25 9.10 -19.46
C GLY A 243 -0.08 8.59 -18.92
N PHE A 244 -0.04 7.74 -17.90
CA PHE A 244 -1.23 7.15 -17.28
C PHE A 244 -2.17 8.20 -16.67
N THR A 245 -1.64 9.22 -15.99
CA THR A 245 -2.46 10.24 -15.32
C THR A 245 -3.24 11.11 -16.31
N TYR A 246 -2.62 11.45 -17.45
CA TYR A 246 -3.21 12.36 -18.44
C TYR A 246 -3.78 11.65 -19.68
N VAL A 247 -3.86 10.31 -19.66
CA VAL A 247 -4.45 9.55 -20.78
C VAL A 247 -5.92 9.88 -20.98
N ARG A 248 -6.70 9.96 -19.89
CA ARG A 248 -8.13 10.29 -19.92
C ARG A 248 -8.37 11.66 -20.56
N PRO A 249 -7.81 12.78 -20.06
CA PRO A 249 -8.05 14.08 -20.68
C PRO A 249 -7.52 14.17 -22.12
N PHE A 250 -6.46 13.43 -22.47
CA PHE A 250 -6.01 13.34 -23.86
C PHE A 250 -7.08 12.70 -24.75
N LEU A 251 -7.66 11.57 -24.33
CA LEU A 251 -8.71 10.86 -25.07
C LEU A 251 -10.03 11.65 -25.14
N GLU A 252 -10.36 12.40 -24.10
CA GLU A 252 -11.56 13.27 -24.09
C GLU A 252 -11.40 14.50 -25.01
N LYS A 253 -10.17 15.04 -25.19
CA LYS A 253 -9.94 16.29 -25.93
C LYS A 253 -9.48 16.12 -27.37
N VAL A 254 -8.71 15.08 -27.67
CA VAL A 254 -8.06 14.92 -28.98
C VAL A 254 -8.92 14.07 -29.93
N PRO A 255 -9.19 12.78 -29.64
CA PRO A 255 -10.15 12.00 -30.43
C PRO A 255 -11.62 12.23 -30.04
N VAL A 256 -11.89 13.02 -28.98
CA VAL A 256 -13.26 13.37 -28.50
C VAL A 256 -14.09 12.12 -28.20
N LEU A 257 -13.50 11.16 -27.48
CA LEU A 257 -14.18 9.92 -27.11
C LEU A 257 -15.13 10.15 -25.91
N ASN A 258 -16.24 9.43 -25.92
CA ASN A 258 -17.18 9.40 -24.79
C ASN A 258 -16.61 8.56 -23.63
N ILE A 259 -17.07 8.84 -22.41
CA ILE A 259 -16.61 8.16 -21.19
C ILE A 259 -16.81 6.64 -21.29
N GLU A 260 -17.92 6.18 -21.88
CA GLU A 260 -18.22 4.75 -22.10
C GLU A 260 -17.17 4.03 -22.97
N THR A 261 -16.47 4.75 -23.84
CA THR A 261 -15.42 4.20 -24.72
C THR A 261 -14.03 4.25 -24.06
N ILE A 262 -13.85 5.12 -23.07
CA ILE A 262 -12.58 5.29 -22.33
C ILE A 262 -12.50 4.33 -21.12
N SER A 263 -13.67 3.90 -20.60
CA SER A 263 -13.83 3.16 -19.34
C SER A 263 -13.84 1.65 -19.52
#